data_AF-A0A5N3W0C9-F1
#
_entry.id   AF-A0A5N3W0C9-F1
#
_cell.length_a   1.000
_cell.length_b   1.000
_cell.length_c   1.000
_cell.angle_alpha   90.00
_cell.angle_beta   90.00
_cell.angle_gamma   90.00
#
_symmetry.space_group_name_H-M   'P 1'
#
loop_
_entity.id
_entity.type
_entity.pdbx_description
1 polymer ?
#
loop_
_entity_poly.entity_id
_entity_poly.type
_entity_poly.pdbx_seq_one_letter_code
_entity_poly.pdbx_strand_id
1 'polypeptide(L)' 'TKHSKFVKGTIREVCGFAPYEQRAMELLMVSRDEQVLKFIKKRVGTHILAIMRKVAA' A
#
# COMPACT_ATOMS: atom_id res chain seq x y z
N THR A 1 -19.46 3.01 4.99
CA THR A 1 -20.61 2.13 5.32
C THR A 1 -20.14 0.70 5.51
N LYS A 2 -20.82 -0.10 6.35
CA LYS A 2 -20.47 -1.52 6.59
C LYS A 2 -20.40 -2.31 5.27
N HIS A 3 -21.35 -2.04 4.37
CA HIS A 3 -21.41 -2.60 3.03
C HIS A 3 -20.17 -2.31 2.16
N SER A 4 -19.70 -1.06 2.11
CA SER A 4 -18.54 -0.71 1.26
C SER A 4 -17.23 -1.36 1.73
N LYS A 5 -17.04 -1.54 3.04
CA LYS A 5 -15.86 -2.25 3.57
C LYS A 5 -15.89 -3.73 3.21
N PHE A 6 -17.05 -4.38 3.31
CA PHE A 6 -17.23 -5.77 2.91
C PHE A 6 -16.91 -5.97 1.43
N VAL A 7 -17.51 -5.15 0.55
CA VAL A 7 -17.26 -5.21 -0.90
C VAL A 7 -15.78 -4.97 -1.25
N LYS A 8 -15.13 -3.98 -0.64
CA LYS A 8 -13.70 -3.70 -0.88
C LYS A 8 -12.78 -4.81 -0.36
N GLY A 9 -13.14 -5.48 0.73
CA GLY A 9 -12.42 -6.65 1.24
C GLY A 9 -12.44 -7.80 0.24
N THR A 10 -13.62 -8.17 -0.25
CA THR A 10 -13.80 -9.23 -1.25
C THR A 10 -13.02 -8.93 -2.55
N ILE A 11 -13.02 -7.67 -3.02
CA ILE A 11 -12.26 -7.28 -4.22
C ILE A 11 -10.75 -7.43 -4.00
N ARG A 12 -10.23 -7.06 -2.82
CA ARG A 12 -8.79 -7.15 -2.49
C ARG A 12 -8.33 -8.61 -2.43
N GLU A 13 -9.17 -9.51 -1.91
CA GLU A 13 -8.90 -10.96 -1.87
C GLU A 13 -8.82 -11.58 -3.27
N VAL A 14 -9.73 -11.20 -4.17
CA VAL A 14 -9.79 -11.77 -5.53
C VAL A 14 -8.72 -11.17 -6.46
N CYS A 15 -8.54 -9.85 -6.46
CA CYS A 15 -7.64 -9.17 -7.39
C CYS A 15 -6.20 -9.06 -6.89
N GLY A 16 -5.96 -9.21 -5.58
CA GLY A 16 -4.64 -9.10 -4.97
C GLY A 16 -4.06 -7.68 -4.95
N PHE A 17 -2.74 -7.60 -4.81
CA PHE A 17 -1.98 -6.35 -4.69
C PHE A 17 -1.38 -5.90 -6.03
N ALA A 18 -1.31 -4.59 -6.23
CA ALA A 18 -0.61 -4.03 -7.38
C ALA A 18 0.92 -4.20 -7.24
N PRO A 19 1.69 -4.24 -8.34
CA PRO A 19 3.14 -4.50 -8.30
C PRO A 19 3.95 -3.49 -7.48
N TYR A 20 3.48 -2.24 -7.34
CA TYR A 20 4.11 -1.25 -6.47
C TYR A 20 3.78 -1.46 -4.97
N GLU A 21 2.64 -2.06 -4.65
CA GLU A 21 2.26 -2.44 -3.29
C GLU A 21 3.05 -3.67 -2.84
N GLN A 22 3.24 -4.64 -3.73
CA GLN A 22 4.09 -5.82 -3.49
C GLN A 22 5.54 -5.42 -3.20
N ARG A 23 6.13 -4.56 -4.04
CA ARG A 23 7.50 -4.06 -3.80
C ARG A 23 7.62 -3.25 -2.51
N ALA A 24 6.60 -2.48 -2.15
CA ALA A 24 6.60 -1.75 -0.87
C ALA A 24 6.58 -2.72 0.32
N MET A 25 5.81 -3.81 0.23
CA MET A 25 5.75 -4.86 1.24
C MET A 25 7.11 -5.57 1.41
N GLU A 26 7.77 -5.93 0.30
CA GLU A 26 9.13 -6.51 0.32
C GLU A 26 10.15 -5.60 1.00
N LEU A 27 10.10 -4.29 0.71
CA LEU A 27 11.01 -3.32 1.33
C LEU A 27 10.73 -3.12 2.83
N LEU A 28 9.46 -3.22 3.24
CA LEU A 28 9.05 -3.18 4.66
C LEU A 28 9.48 -4.44 5.42
N MET A 29 9.47 -5.62 4.80
CA MET A 29 9.95 -6.86 5.44
C MET A 29 11.44 -6.77 5.82
N VAL A 30 12.21 -5.94 5.11
CA VAL A 30 13.64 -5.69 5.38
C VAL A 30 13.84 -4.48 6.31
N SER A 31 12.77 -3.96 6.94
CA SER A 31 12.80 -2.81 7.86
C SER A 31 13.37 -1.53 7.25
N ARG A 32 13.25 -1.33 5.92
CA ARG A 32 13.76 -0.15 5.20
C ARG A 32 12.68 0.92 5.03
N ASP A 33 12.14 1.38 6.15
CA ASP A 33 10.98 2.28 6.23
C ASP A 33 11.13 3.60 5.46
N GLU A 34 12.31 4.23 5.52
CA GLU A 34 12.56 5.47 4.79
C GLU A 34 12.61 5.26 3.27
N GLN A 35 13.16 4.12 2.83
CA GLN A 35 13.27 3.80 1.41
C GLN A 35 11.90 3.50 0.82
N VAL A 36 11.02 2.83 1.58
CA VAL A 36 9.62 2.62 1.22
C VAL A 36 8.91 3.95 1.02
N LEU A 37 9.04 4.88 1.97
CA LEU A 37 8.43 6.20 1.87
C LEU A 37 8.93 6.99 0.66
N LYS A 38 10.24 6.96 0.38
CA LYS A 38 10.83 7.59 -0.81
C LYS A 38 10.32 6.94 -2.10
N PHE A 39 10.17 5.61 -2.13
CA PHE A 39 9.67 4.86 -3.28
C PHE A 39 8.19 5.18 -3.58
N ILE A 40 7.33 5.11 -2.57
CA ILE A 40 5.90 5.41 -2.72
C ILE A 40 5.70 6.89 -3.06
N LYS A 41 6.43 7.81 -2.42
CA LYS A 41 6.37 9.25 -2.73
C LYS A 41 6.76 9.54 -4.18
N LYS A 42 7.76 8.85 -4.75
CA LYS A 42 8.11 8.98 -6.17
C LYS A 42 7.00 8.54 -7.13
N ARG A 43 6.08 7.66 -6.70
CA ARG A 43 4.96 7.17 -7.52
C ARG A 43 3.68 7.98 -7.32
N VAL A 44 3.43 8.39 -6.08
CA VAL A 44 2.16 8.99 -5.64
C VAL A 44 2.23 10.51 -5.54
N GLY A 45 3.45 11.07 -5.39
CA GLY A 45 3.71 12.51 -5.37
C GLY A 45 3.68 13.13 -3.97
N THR A 46 2.66 12.84 -3.15
CA THR A 46 2.49 13.49 -1.84
C THR A 46 2.90 12.61 -0.66
N HIS A 47 3.37 13.25 0.41
CA HIS A 47 3.79 12.56 1.63
C HIS A 47 2.63 11.89 2.37
N ILE A 48 1.46 12.56 2.41
CA ILE A 48 0.26 12.07 3.09
C ILE A 48 -0.22 10.77 2.43
N LEU A 49 -0.33 10.76 1.09
CA LEU A 49 -0.75 9.57 0.37
C LEU A 49 0.29 8.45 0.42
N ALA A 50 1.58 8.80 0.54
CA ALA A 50 2.63 7.81 0.76
C ALA A 50 2.51 7.12 2.12
N ILE A 51 2.18 7.87 3.18
CA ILE A 51 1.87 7.30 4.51
C ILE A 51 0.63 6.42 4.46
N MET A 52 -0.45 6.88 3.81
CA MET A 52 -1.70 6.10 3.71
C MET A 52 -1.51 4.79 2.92
N ARG A 53 -0.58 4.78 1.96
CA ARG A 53 -0.20 3.58 1.20
C ARG A 53 0.94 2.79 1.84
N LYS A 54 1.60 3.33 2.88
CA LYS A 54 2.74 2.70 3.55
C LYS A 54 2.32 1.39 4.20
N VAL A 55 1.07 1.26 4.63
CA VAL A 55 0.50 0.01 5.09
C VAL A 55 -0.99 0.04 4.80
N ALA A 56 -1.40 -0.62 3.73
CA ALA A 56 -2.73 -1.23 3.67
C ALA A 56 -2.51 -2.75 3.74
N ALA A 57 -2.12 -3.19 4.94
CA ALA A 57 -2.35 -4.56 5.40
C ALA A 57 -3.85 -4.74 5.65
#